data_AF-A0A1M7ZQ27-F1
#
_entry.id   AF-A0A1M7ZQ27-F1
#
_cell.length_a   1.000
_cell.length_b   1.000
_cell.length_c   1.000
_cell.angle_alpha   90.00
_cell.angle_beta   90.00
_cell.angle_gamma   90.00
#
_symmetry.space_group_name_H-M   'P 1'
#
loop_
_entity.id
_entity.type
_entity.pdbx_description
1 polymer ?
#
loop_
_entity_poly.entity_id
_entity_poly.type
_entity_poly.pdbx_seq_one_letter_code
_entity_poly.pdbx_strand_id
1 'polypeptide(L)'
;MVAQLADAPRFENATDLAFEDISSERYREYRFRGGDVVRIEAPLKLNVSESGGHRIFDAEGVSHYIPAGWIHLSWVAKDGQPNFVK
;
A
#
# COMPACT_ATOMS: atom_id res chain seq x y z
N MET A 1 31.38 1.07 5.87
CA MET A 1 30.73 0.66 4.62
C MET A 1 29.46 1.47 4.51
N VAL A 2 29.40 2.46 3.62
CA VAL A 2 28.19 3.28 3.46
C VAL A 2 27.26 2.46 2.59
N ALA A 3 26.15 1.98 3.15
CA ALA A 3 25.11 1.37 2.34
C ALA A 3 24.63 2.45 1.36
N GLN A 4 24.81 2.19 0.07
CA GLN A 4 24.24 3.00 -0.98
C GLN A 4 22.73 2.86 -0.82
N LEU A 5 22.07 3.91 -0.32
CA LEU A 5 20.62 4.00 -0.32
C LEU A 5 20.24 3.93 -1.81
N ALA A 6 19.61 2.83 -2.22
CA ALA A 6 18.96 2.78 -3.52
C ALA A 6 18.01 3.99 -3.58
N ASP A 7 18.08 4.76 -4.66
CA ASP A 7 17.14 5.87 -4.87
C ASP A 7 15.72 5.33 -4.70
N ALA A 8 14.95 5.94 -3.81
CA ALA A 8 13.57 5.53 -3.57
C ALA A 8 12.79 5.56 -4.90
N PRO A 9 11.93 4.57 -5.17
CA PRO A 9 11.23 4.52 -6.45
C PRO A 9 10.34 5.76 -6.62
N ARG A 10 10.40 6.36 -7.80
CA ARG A 10 9.60 7.53 -8.13
C ARG A 10 8.16 7.11 -8.45
N PHE A 11 7.20 7.73 -7.78
CA PHE A 11 5.78 7.57 -8.09
C PHE A 11 5.36 8.55 -9.20
N GLU A 12 4.98 8.03 -10.36
CA GLU A 12 4.49 8.81 -11.50
C GLU A 12 3.01 8.50 -11.72
N ASN A 13 2.14 9.47 -11.45
CA ASN A 13 0.70 9.34 -11.67
C ASN A 13 0.29 10.15 -12.91
N ALA A 14 -0.09 9.45 -13.98
CA ALA A 14 -0.59 10.05 -15.22
C ALA A 14 -2.14 9.98 -15.32
N THR A 15 -2.82 9.80 -14.18
CA THR A 15 -4.29 9.74 -14.08
C THR A 15 -4.81 10.86 -13.20
N ASP A 16 -6.11 11.10 -13.24
CA ASP A 16 -6.79 12.06 -12.36
C ASP A 16 -7.11 11.48 -10.95
N LEU A 17 -6.63 10.27 -10.65
CA LEU A 17 -6.88 9.63 -9.36
C LEU A 17 -6.06 10.30 -8.26
N ALA A 18 -6.72 10.58 -7.13
CA ALA A 18 -6.05 10.99 -5.90
C ALA A 18 -5.44 9.78 -5.18
N PHE A 19 -4.19 9.91 -4.74
CA PHE A 19 -3.49 8.89 -3.97
C PHE A 19 -3.07 9.47 -2.62
N GLU A 20 -3.53 8.84 -1.56
CA GLU A 20 -3.16 9.17 -0.19
C GLU A 20 -1.81 8.58 0.18
N ASP A 21 -1.08 9.28 1.04
CA ASP A 21 0.18 8.79 1.60
C ASP A 21 -0.07 7.83 2.76
N ILE A 22 0.26 6.56 2.55
CA ILE A 22 0.15 5.50 3.56
C ILE A 22 1.53 4.99 3.99
N SER A 23 2.59 5.76 3.75
CA SER A 23 3.98 5.37 4.06
C SER A 23 4.29 5.19 5.56
N SER A 24 3.34 5.51 6.44
CA SER A 24 3.41 5.13 7.87
C SER A 24 3.29 3.62 8.06
N GLU A 25 2.70 2.89 7.11
CA GLU A 25 2.50 1.44 7.19
C GLU A 25 3.83 0.68 6.98
N ARG A 26 4.09 -0.27 7.88
CA ARG A 26 5.12 -1.30 7.70
C ARG A 26 4.68 -2.30 6.64
N TYR A 27 3.44 -2.77 6.73
CA TYR A 27 2.82 -3.66 5.77
C TYR A 27 1.30 -3.55 5.83
N ARG A 28 0.65 -3.99 4.76
CA ARG A 28 -0.80 -4.13 4.64
C ARG A 28 -1.16 -5.53 4.15
N GLU A 29 -2.19 -6.12 4.74
CA GLU A 29 -2.67 -7.47 4.43
C GLU A 29 -4.15 -7.47 4.08
N TYR A 30 -4.49 -8.19 3.00
CA TYR A 30 -5.84 -8.44 2.54
C TYR A 30 -6.13 -9.93 2.66
N ARG A 31 -7.25 -10.28 3.28
CA ARG A 31 -7.72 -11.66 3.38
C ARG A 31 -9.01 -11.84 2.60
N PHE A 32 -9.04 -12.83 1.73
CA PHE A 32 -10.21 -13.16 0.92
C PHE A 32 -10.98 -14.35 1.52
N ARG A 33 -12.25 -14.47 1.13
CA ARG A 33 -13.13 -15.56 1.62
C ARG A 33 -12.58 -16.95 1.34
N GLY A 34 -11.83 -17.12 0.25
CA GLY A 34 -11.17 -18.39 -0.12
C GLY A 34 -9.97 -18.77 0.76
N GLY A 35 -9.56 -17.89 1.68
CA GLY A 35 -8.37 -18.09 2.52
C GLY A 35 -7.11 -17.44 1.97
N ASP A 36 -7.12 -16.99 0.71
CA ASP A 36 -5.99 -16.29 0.11
C ASP A 36 -5.66 -15.01 0.88
N VAL A 37 -4.35 -14.78 1.00
CA VAL A 37 -3.78 -13.62 1.69
C VAL A 37 -2.85 -12.90 0.74
N VAL A 38 -3.08 -11.60 0.55
CA VAL A 38 -2.17 -10.72 -0.19
C VAL A 38 -1.56 -9.74 0.79
N ARG A 39 -0.23 -9.75 0.89
CA ARG A 39 0.52 -8.86 1.76
C ARG A 39 1.45 -7.98 0.95
N ILE A 40 1.40 -6.68 1.20
CA ILE A 40 2.22 -5.67 0.55
C ILE A 40 3.11 -5.05 1.63
N GLU A 41 4.43 -5.15 1.43
CA GLU A 41 5.42 -4.58 2.32
C GLU A 41 5.68 -3.12 1.97
N ALA A 42 5.92 -2.29 2.99
CA ALA A 42 6.25 -0.87 2.87
C ALA A 42 5.40 -0.11 1.82
N PRO A 43 4.06 -0.17 1.90
CA PRO A 43 3.23 0.55 0.95
C PRO A 43 3.40 2.06 1.15
N LEU A 44 3.40 2.81 0.05
CA LEU A 44 3.67 4.26 0.04
C LEU A 44 2.44 5.07 -0.32
N LYS A 45 1.71 4.65 -1.36
CA LYS A 45 0.56 5.39 -1.89
C LYS A 45 -0.65 4.49 -2.01
N LEU A 46 -1.83 5.02 -1.72
CA LEU A 46 -3.10 4.32 -1.82
C LEU A 46 -4.12 5.15 -2.58
N ASN A 47 -4.74 4.56 -3.59
CA ASN A 47 -6.03 5.01 -4.11
C ASN A 47 -7.08 3.93 -3.85
N VAL A 48 -8.28 4.34 -3.44
CA VAL A 48 -9.44 3.45 -3.31
C VAL A 48 -10.44 3.82 -4.38
N SER A 49 -10.84 2.85 -5.20
CA SER A 49 -11.87 3.03 -6.22
C SER A 49 -13.27 3.05 -5.61
N GLU A 50 -14.23 3.61 -6.34
CA GLU A 50 -15.65 3.63 -5.93
C GLU A 50 -16.22 2.23 -5.66
N SER A 51 -15.73 1.20 -6.37
CA SER A 51 -16.13 -0.19 -6.17
C SER A 51 -15.43 -0.88 -4.99
N GLY A 52 -14.56 -0.18 -4.26
CA GLY A 52 -13.83 -0.71 -3.10
C GLY A 52 -12.55 -1.48 -3.43
N GLY A 53 -12.07 -1.45 -4.68
CA GLY A 53 -10.76 -1.97 -5.05
C GLY A 53 -9.63 -0.98 -4.70
N HIS A 54 -8.47 -1.48 -4.30
CA HIS A 54 -7.33 -0.66 -3.88
C HIS A 54 -6.20 -0.70 -4.90
N ARG A 55 -5.60 0.46 -5.18
CA ARG A 55 -4.34 0.59 -5.92
C ARG A 55 -3.26 1.00 -4.93
N ILE A 56 -2.19 0.23 -4.84
CA ILE A 56 -1.09 0.50 -3.91
C ILE A 56 0.21 0.59 -4.67
N PHE A 57 1.00 1.62 -4.41
CA PHE A 57 2.40 1.71 -4.85
C PHE A 57 3.31 1.47 -3.65
N ASP A 58 4.31 0.61 -3.76
CA ASP A 58 5.20 0.23 -2.66
C ASP A 58 6.63 0.77 -2.81
N ALA A 59 7.45 0.53 -1.78
CA ALA A 59 8.84 0.97 -1.72
C ALA A 59 9.79 0.19 -2.66
N GLU A 60 9.33 -0.89 -3.31
CA GLU A 60 10.07 -1.58 -4.37
C GLU A 60 9.74 -1.02 -5.76
N GLY A 61 8.78 -0.09 -5.84
CA GLY A 61 8.32 0.52 -7.09
C GLY A 61 7.25 -0.30 -7.80
N VAL A 62 6.62 -1.26 -7.12
CA VAL A 62 5.59 -2.12 -7.68
C VAL A 62 4.21 -1.46 -7.49
N SER A 63 3.43 -1.47 -8.57
CA SER A 63 2.03 -1.07 -8.56
C SER A 63 1.14 -2.30 -8.40
N HIS A 64 0.41 -2.36 -7.29
CA HIS A 64 -0.53 -3.43 -6.97
C HIS A 64 -1.97 -2.99 -7.24
N TYR A 65 -2.80 -3.90 -7.76
CA TYR A 65 -4.24 -3.74 -7.76
C TYR A 65 -4.88 -4.88 -6.97
N ILE A 66 -5.57 -4.52 -5.89
CA ILE A 66 -6.32 -5.45 -5.05
C ILE A 66 -7.81 -5.27 -5.36
N PRO A 67 -8.47 -6.25 -5.99
CA PRO A 67 -9.89 -6.15 -6.28
C PRO A 67 -10.73 -6.15 -5.00
N ALA A 68 -11.96 -5.67 -5.10
CA ALA A 68 -12.95 -5.83 -4.04
C ALA A 68 -13.24 -7.31 -3.74
N GLY A 69 -13.78 -7.60 -2.55
CA GLY A 69 -14.15 -8.96 -2.13
C GLY A 69 -13.25 -9.57 -1.05
N TRP A 70 -12.24 -8.83 -0.58
CA TRP A 70 -11.57 -9.14 0.68
C TRP A 70 -12.57 -8.98 1.85
N ILE A 71 -12.44 -9.85 2.84
CA ILE A 71 -13.30 -9.90 4.03
C ILE A 71 -12.65 -9.26 5.26
N HIS A 72 -11.34 -9.05 5.20
CA HIS A 72 -10.57 -8.40 6.24
C HIS A 72 -9.38 -7.68 5.60
N LEU A 73 -9.22 -6.42 6.00
CA LEU A 73 -8.07 -5.59 5.70
C LEU A 73 -7.42 -5.25 7.04
N SER A 74 -6.12 -5.50 7.16
CA SER A 74 -5.32 -5.13 8.32
C SER A 74 -3.98 -4.55 7.88
N TRP A 75 -3.37 -3.75 8.73
CA TRP A 75 -2.05 -3.22 8.51
C TRP A 75 -1.36 -2.98 9.86
N VAL A 76 -0.05 -2.83 9.82
CA VAL A 76 0.76 -2.45 10.98
C VAL A 76 1.51 -1.20 10.61
N ALA A 77 1.39 -0.14 11.41
CA ALA A 77 2.22 1.04 11.27
C ALA A 77 3.65 0.78 11.76
N LYS A 78 4.59 1.55 11.25
CA LYS A 78 5.96 1.63 11.76
C LYS A 78 5.93 2.21 13.18
N ASP A 79 6.91 1.86 14.00
CA ASP A 79 6.98 2.31 15.39
C ASP A 79 6.95 3.84 15.48
N GLY A 80 6.04 4.35 16.31
CA GLY A 80 5.85 5.80 16.52
C GLY A 80 5.15 6.54 15.36
N GLN A 81 4.77 5.85 14.28
CA GLN A 81 4.02 6.45 13.18
C GLN A 81 2.49 6.31 13.37
N PRO A 82 1.68 7.15 12.70
CA PRO A 82 0.23 7.05 12.78
C PRO A 82 -0.32 5.72 12.28
N ASN A 83 -1.22 5.11 13.07
CA ASN A 83 -1.95 3.90 12.69
C ASN A 83 -3.03 4.16 11.64
N PHE A 84 -3.54 5.38 11.51
CA PHE A 84 -4.57 5.74 10.53
C PHE A 84 -4.19 7.09 9.91
N VAL A 85 -4.27 7.16 8.59
CA VAL A 85 -4.05 8.38 7.80
C VAL A 85 -5.34 8.78 7.10
N LYS A 86 -5.47 10.05 6.71
CA LYS A 86 -6.65 10.62 6.03
C LYS A 86 -6.38 10.78 4.55
#